data_AF-A0Z564-F1
#
_entry.id   AF-A0Z564-F1
#
_cell.length_a   1.000
_cell.length_b   1.000
_cell.length_c   1.000
_cell.angle_alpha   90.00
_cell.angle_beta   90.00
_cell.angle_gamma   90.00
#
_symmetry.space_group_name_H-M   'P 1'
#
loop_
_entity.id
_entity.type
_entity.pdbx_description
1 polymer ?
#
loop_
_entity_poly.entity_id
_entity_poly.type
_entity_poly.pdbx_seq_one_letter_code
_entity_poly.pdbx_strand_id
1 'polypeptide(L)'
;MKRRVVAVVVLILAVSVEADPLLFEQTEPLNVVLTGPFKSLYKNRKKDIRPYSEGRFAFFDGKGEKITIPVNIKTRGNFRRINCTNPPLRLNFKKKGNDGTLMASQDKLKLVAPCKRSGRYEELISLEYLAYQIFERVSEYHLKTRQLDIGYVDSTKQGRPWQTRAFLIEDINAAAARGNQIQKVVKEASRRKLDHGQTALVELFQFFLGNTDYSTLRGPPDDDCCHNMRVVGEEGSDILYPIPYDFDASGFVDAPYSSPAQAYPIKKTTQRYFTGWCKEERFYAQAIAVFSAARSDIKNTVVDAKMLSNKTLKKTLRFIDDFYSVIDDDQRVQEQIIAHCRGNIIPPPVTLDSEV
;
A
#
# COMPACT_ATOMS: atom_id res chain seq x y z
N MET A 1 -23.68 65.14 -36.99
CA MET A 1 -22.44 64.58 -36.42
C MET A 1 -22.81 63.41 -35.49
N LYS A 2 -22.72 62.15 -35.94
CA LYS A 2 -23.01 60.98 -35.10
C LYS A 2 -21.71 60.50 -34.45
N ARG A 3 -21.60 60.69 -33.13
CA ARG A 3 -20.47 60.21 -32.30
C ARG A 3 -20.49 58.67 -32.26
N ARG A 4 -19.43 58.04 -32.76
CA ARG A 4 -19.18 56.61 -32.56
C ARG A 4 -18.52 56.41 -31.20
N VAL A 5 -19.21 55.72 -30.30
CA VAL A 5 -18.65 55.26 -29.02
C VAL A 5 -17.92 53.94 -29.32
N VAL A 6 -16.61 53.91 -29.08
CA VAL A 6 -15.80 52.68 -29.16
C VAL A 6 -15.85 52.04 -27.77
N ALA A 7 -16.53 50.90 -27.65
CA ALA A 7 -16.52 50.09 -26.45
C ALA A 7 -15.22 49.27 -26.42
N VAL A 8 -14.34 49.56 -25.47
CA VAL A 8 -13.16 48.73 -25.18
C VAL A 8 -13.61 47.57 -24.30
N VAL A 9 -13.64 46.37 -24.89
CA VAL A 9 -13.90 45.12 -24.16
C VAL A 9 -12.58 44.70 -23.52
N VAL A 10 -12.47 44.86 -22.21
CA VAL A 10 -11.37 44.31 -21.42
C VAL A 10 -11.69 42.84 -21.17
N LEU A 11 -11.00 41.95 -21.88
CA LEU A 11 -11.09 40.51 -21.68
C LEU A 11 -10.31 40.15 -20.40
N ILE A 12 -11.02 39.92 -19.31
CA ILE A 12 -10.42 39.38 -18.09
C ILE A 12 -10.24 37.88 -18.31
N LEU A 13 -9.01 37.44 -18.60
CA LEU A 13 -8.63 36.03 -18.57
C LEU A 13 -8.74 35.54 -17.13
N ALA A 14 -9.76 34.73 -16.85
CA ALA A 14 -9.83 33.98 -15.62
C ALA A 14 -8.68 32.97 -15.61
N VAL A 15 -7.65 33.23 -14.80
CA VAL A 15 -6.64 32.23 -14.47
C VAL A 15 -7.34 31.22 -13.57
N SER A 16 -7.71 30.06 -14.12
CA SER A 16 -8.16 28.92 -13.32
C SER A 16 -7.03 28.57 -12.36
N VAL A 17 -7.23 28.81 -11.07
CA VAL A 17 -6.38 28.24 -10.03
C VAL A 17 -6.71 26.75 -10.02
N GLU A 18 -5.97 25.98 -10.82
CA GLU A 18 -6.02 24.53 -10.76
C GLU A 18 -5.64 24.14 -9.34
N ALA A 19 -6.59 23.54 -8.60
CA ALA A 19 -6.30 22.99 -7.30
C ALA A 19 -5.19 21.95 -7.47
N ASP A 20 -4.20 21.94 -6.56
CA ASP A 20 -3.16 20.91 -6.58
C ASP A 20 -3.83 19.52 -6.67
N PRO A 21 -3.37 18.64 -7.59
CA PRO A 21 -3.96 17.32 -7.72
C PRO A 21 -3.82 16.56 -6.39
N LEU A 22 -4.79 15.71 -6.04
CA LEU A 22 -4.76 14.94 -4.79
C LEU A 22 -3.49 14.09 -4.69
N LEU A 23 -2.88 14.02 -3.50
CA LEU A 23 -1.59 13.36 -3.24
C LEU A 23 -1.43 11.98 -3.88
N PHE A 24 -2.48 11.16 -3.85
CA PHE A 24 -2.46 9.77 -4.29
C PHE A 24 -2.98 9.54 -5.71
N GLU A 25 -3.47 10.57 -6.39
CA GLU A 25 -3.88 10.47 -7.81
C GLU A 25 -2.71 10.72 -8.77
N GLN A 26 -1.61 11.25 -8.25
CA GLN A 26 -0.41 11.50 -9.03
C GLN A 26 0.50 10.26 -9.05
N THR A 27 1.05 9.95 -10.21
CA THR A 27 1.99 8.83 -10.41
C THR A 27 3.46 9.23 -10.29
N GLU A 28 3.81 10.48 -10.60
CA GLU A 28 5.21 10.96 -10.65
C GLU A 28 5.87 11.08 -9.27
N PRO A 29 7.11 10.62 -9.02
CA PRO A 29 7.73 10.71 -7.69
C PRO A 29 7.69 12.13 -7.09
N LEU A 30 7.26 12.24 -5.83
CA LEU A 30 7.28 13.52 -5.11
C LEU A 30 8.65 13.74 -4.46
N ASN A 31 9.33 14.82 -4.85
CA ASN A 31 10.57 15.25 -4.22
C ASN A 31 10.29 15.93 -2.88
N VAL A 32 10.83 15.39 -1.79
CA VAL A 32 10.52 15.87 -0.44
C VAL A 32 11.76 15.98 0.44
N VAL A 33 11.74 16.94 1.36
CA VAL A 33 12.69 17.01 2.47
C VAL A 33 11.95 16.85 3.78
N LEU A 34 12.22 15.77 4.50
CA LEU A 34 11.74 15.54 5.84
C LEU A 34 12.80 15.97 6.84
N THR A 35 12.49 16.97 7.64
CA THR A 35 13.35 17.48 8.71
C THR A 35 12.77 17.09 10.07
N GLY A 36 13.59 16.50 10.94
CA GLY A 36 13.16 16.08 12.27
C GLY A 36 14.32 15.60 13.12
N PRO A 37 14.11 15.30 14.41
CA PRO A 37 15.19 14.90 15.32
C PRO A 37 15.51 13.40 15.16
N PHE A 38 15.86 12.94 13.95
CA PHE A 38 15.98 11.52 13.62
C PHE A 38 16.97 10.77 14.50
N LYS A 39 18.10 11.38 14.86
CA LYS A 39 19.11 10.75 15.73
C LYS A 39 18.51 10.39 17.09
N SER A 40 17.77 11.30 17.72
CA SER A 40 17.13 11.03 19.01
C SER A 40 15.94 10.08 18.85
N LEU A 41 15.15 10.23 17.79
CA LEU A 41 14.02 9.36 17.45
C LEU A 41 14.47 7.91 17.26
N TYR A 42 15.58 7.70 16.55
CA TYR A 42 16.11 6.36 16.23
C TYR A 42 16.88 5.75 17.40
N LYS A 43 17.50 6.56 18.27
CA LYS A 43 18.07 6.09 19.54
C LYS A 43 16.98 5.49 20.44
N ASN A 44 15.79 6.07 20.44
CA ASN A 44 14.65 5.62 21.23
C ASN A 44 13.78 4.56 20.54
N ARG A 45 14.18 4.03 19.37
CA ARG A 45 13.34 3.11 18.57
C ARG A 45 12.89 1.84 19.30
N LYS A 46 13.61 1.41 20.33
CA LYS A 46 13.29 0.20 21.13
C LYS A 46 12.32 0.46 22.29
N LYS A 47 11.99 1.73 22.60
CA LYS A 47 11.05 2.06 23.68
C LYS A 47 9.60 1.77 23.26
N ASP A 48 8.77 1.40 24.23
CA ASP A 48 7.35 1.13 24.00
C ASP A 48 6.55 2.43 23.85
N ILE A 49 6.79 3.39 24.75
CA ILE A 49 6.26 4.75 24.66
C ILE A 49 7.02 5.51 23.57
N ARG A 50 6.29 5.88 22.52
CA ARG A 50 6.81 6.52 21.30
C ARG A 50 6.08 7.84 21.07
N PRO A 51 6.47 8.91 21.78
CA PRO A 51 5.86 10.22 21.58
C PRO A 51 6.15 10.72 20.17
N TYR A 52 5.23 11.51 19.62
CA TYR A 52 5.51 12.26 18.41
C TYR A 52 6.57 13.33 18.69
N SER A 53 7.47 13.52 17.74
CA SER A 53 8.43 14.62 17.72
C SER A 53 8.08 15.57 16.59
N GLU A 54 8.24 16.87 16.81
CA GLU A 54 7.98 17.87 15.79
C GLU A 54 9.02 17.82 14.66
N GLY A 55 8.57 18.12 13.45
CA GLY A 55 9.35 18.13 12.24
C GLY A 55 8.71 19.00 11.15
N ARG A 56 9.34 19.01 9.98
CA ARG A 56 8.88 19.74 8.79
C ARG A 56 8.93 18.84 7.57
N PHE A 57 7.89 18.91 6.75
CA PHE A 57 7.79 18.23 5.47
C PHE A 57 7.77 19.30 4.38
N ALA A 58 8.81 19.36 3.56
CA ALA A 58 8.95 20.35 2.50
C ALA A 58 8.90 19.69 1.11
N PHE A 59 8.20 20.32 0.17
CA PHE A 59 8.09 19.91 -1.22
C PHE A 59 7.85 21.16 -2.09
N PHE A 60 7.88 21.00 -3.41
CA PHE A 60 7.49 22.03 -4.36
C PHE A 60 6.09 21.72 -4.90
N ASP A 61 5.22 22.74 -4.95
CA ASP A 61 3.88 22.60 -5.54
C ASP A 61 3.91 22.62 -7.07
N GLY A 62 2.74 22.55 -7.71
CA GLY A 62 2.62 22.60 -9.17
C GLY A 62 3.13 23.89 -9.82
N LYS A 63 3.32 24.96 -9.04
CA LYS A 63 3.85 26.26 -9.49
C LYS A 63 5.36 26.40 -9.24
N GLY A 64 5.99 25.39 -8.63
CA GLY A 64 7.39 25.44 -8.24
C GLY A 64 7.65 26.27 -6.98
N GLU A 65 6.62 26.60 -6.21
CA GLU A 65 6.76 27.26 -4.92
C GLU A 65 7.11 26.25 -3.84
N LYS A 66 8.06 26.60 -2.97
CA LYS A 66 8.46 25.72 -1.86
C LYS A 66 7.42 25.79 -0.74
N ILE A 67 6.65 24.72 -0.61
CA ILE A 67 5.72 24.54 0.51
C ILE A 67 6.44 23.83 1.65
N THR A 68 6.23 24.28 2.89
CA THR A 68 6.76 23.57 4.07
C THR A 68 5.72 23.48 5.17
N ILE A 69 5.39 22.24 5.53
CA ILE A 69 4.29 21.91 6.42
C ILE A 69 4.84 21.36 7.74
N PRO A 70 4.32 21.79 8.91
CA PRO A 70 4.65 21.15 10.18
C PRO A 70 4.12 19.72 10.23
N VAL A 71 4.95 18.77 10.64
CA VAL A 71 4.58 17.36 10.74
C VAL A 71 5.05 16.77 12.06
N ASN A 72 4.23 15.94 12.66
CA ASN A 72 4.57 15.15 13.84
C ASN A 72 5.09 13.78 13.40
N ILE A 73 6.29 13.41 13.80
CA ILE A 73 7.00 12.22 13.34
C ILE A 73 7.15 11.23 14.51
N LYS A 74 6.88 9.94 14.27
CA LYS A 74 7.24 8.87 15.20
C LYS A 74 7.67 7.61 14.48
N THR A 75 8.47 6.77 15.13
CA THR A 75 8.74 5.41 14.64
C THR A 75 7.48 4.55 14.71
N ARG A 76 7.29 3.67 13.73
CA ARG A 76 6.17 2.72 13.67
C ARG A 76 6.66 1.29 13.45
N GLY A 77 5.74 0.32 13.54
CA GLY A 77 6.01 -1.09 13.29
C GLY A 77 6.67 -1.82 14.46
N ASN A 78 6.87 -3.12 14.27
CA ASN A 78 7.38 -4.04 15.29
C ASN A 78 8.82 -4.46 14.96
N PHE A 79 9.00 -5.38 14.01
CA PHE A 79 10.31 -5.92 13.64
C PHE A 79 11.25 -4.87 13.05
N ARG A 80 10.84 -4.21 11.95
CA ARG A 80 11.69 -3.20 11.28
C ARG A 80 12.01 -2.01 12.18
N ARG A 81 11.11 -1.67 13.11
CA ARG A 81 11.37 -0.60 14.08
C ARG A 81 12.63 -0.86 14.90
N ILE A 82 12.77 -2.06 15.43
CA ILE A 82 13.84 -2.38 16.38
C ILE A 82 15.13 -2.82 15.66
N ASN A 83 15.00 -3.43 14.48
CA ASN A 83 16.10 -4.06 13.74
C ASN A 83 16.69 -3.20 12.62
N CYS A 84 15.99 -2.16 12.15
CA CYS A 84 16.50 -1.28 11.09
C CYS A 84 17.33 -0.11 11.64
N THR A 85 18.30 0.34 10.84
CA THR A 85 19.04 1.58 11.10
C THR A 85 18.25 2.81 10.61
N ASN A 86 17.31 2.60 9.70
CA ASN A 86 16.29 3.57 9.31
C ASN A 86 14.88 2.96 9.54
N PRO A 87 14.34 3.07 10.77
CA PRO A 87 13.01 2.58 11.12
C PRO A 87 11.91 3.22 10.28
N PRO A 88 10.82 2.49 9.96
CA PRO A 88 9.67 3.08 9.28
C PRO A 88 8.98 4.12 10.17
N LEU A 89 8.40 5.14 9.54
CA LEU A 89 7.85 6.32 10.21
C LEU A 89 6.34 6.43 10.01
N ARG A 90 5.66 6.99 11.00
CA ARG A 90 4.32 7.54 10.85
C ARG A 90 4.43 9.06 10.87
N LEU A 91 3.92 9.68 9.82
CA LEU A 91 3.84 11.12 9.64
C LEU A 91 2.42 11.55 10.00
N ASN A 92 2.29 12.46 10.95
CA ASN A 92 1.02 13.02 11.38
C ASN A 92 1.00 14.50 10.98
N PHE A 93 0.27 14.78 9.90
CA PHE A 93 0.07 16.11 9.37
C PHE A 93 -1.08 16.75 10.15
N LYS A 94 -0.80 17.84 10.88
CA LYS A 94 -1.84 18.53 11.65
C LYS A 94 -2.88 19.07 10.66
N LYS A 95 -4.17 18.77 10.85
CA LYS A 95 -5.25 19.24 9.95
C LYS A 95 -5.21 20.76 9.72
N LYS A 96 -4.96 21.52 10.79
CA LYS A 96 -4.84 22.97 10.75
C LYS A 96 -3.53 23.38 10.05
N GLY A 97 -3.65 23.99 8.88
CA GLY A 97 -2.52 24.58 8.14
C GLY A 97 -2.07 23.82 6.88
N ASN A 98 -2.79 22.77 6.47
CA ASN A 98 -2.50 22.03 5.22
C ASN A 98 -3.53 22.33 4.11
N ASP A 99 -4.58 23.09 4.42
CA ASP A 99 -5.62 23.46 3.46
C ASP A 99 -4.99 24.21 2.28
N GLY A 100 -5.40 23.86 1.07
CA GLY A 100 -4.83 24.43 -0.16
C GLY A 100 -3.42 23.93 -0.52
N THR A 101 -2.92 22.88 0.13
CA THR A 101 -1.65 22.22 -0.22
C THR A 101 -1.90 20.79 -0.73
N LEU A 102 -0.92 20.18 -1.39
CA LEU A 102 -0.93 18.75 -1.73
C LEU A 102 -1.22 17.80 -0.55
N MET A 103 -0.93 18.22 0.69
CA MET A 103 -1.18 17.45 1.91
C MET A 103 -2.56 17.72 2.53
N ALA A 104 -3.43 18.45 1.82
CA ALA A 104 -4.81 18.67 2.22
C ALA A 104 -5.51 17.33 2.46
N SER A 105 -6.36 17.29 3.49
CA SER A 105 -7.11 16.10 3.91
C SER A 105 -6.27 14.90 4.39
N GLN A 106 -4.93 15.02 4.42
CA GLN A 106 -4.07 13.98 4.97
C GLN A 106 -3.91 14.16 6.49
N ASP A 107 -4.14 13.10 7.27
CA ASP A 107 -3.91 13.06 8.72
C ASP A 107 -2.66 12.23 9.04
N LYS A 108 -2.78 10.90 9.02
CA LYS A 108 -1.70 9.99 9.45
C LYS A 108 -1.26 9.09 8.32
N LEU A 109 -0.16 9.45 7.67
CA LEU A 109 0.42 8.63 6.61
C LEU A 109 1.52 7.71 7.13
N LYS A 110 1.57 6.51 6.57
CA LYS A 110 2.65 5.55 6.78
C LYS A 110 3.74 5.85 5.75
N LEU A 111 4.96 6.13 6.22
CA LEU A 111 6.14 6.28 5.37
C LEU A 111 6.95 4.99 5.39
N VAL A 112 7.02 4.32 4.23
CA VAL A 112 7.80 3.12 4.03
C VAL A 112 9.13 3.51 3.40
N ALA A 113 10.22 3.18 4.08
CA ALA A 113 11.58 3.56 3.68
C ALA A 113 12.57 2.41 3.90
N PRO A 114 13.72 2.40 3.20
CA PRO A 114 14.69 1.31 3.27
C PRO A 114 15.18 1.08 4.70
N CYS A 115 15.23 -0.18 5.11
CA CYS A 115 15.69 -0.56 6.46
C CYS A 115 17.16 -0.16 6.72
N LYS A 116 17.97 -0.11 5.66
CA LYS A 116 19.39 0.29 5.67
C LYS A 116 19.67 1.19 4.47
N ARG A 117 20.68 2.06 4.60
CA ARG A 117 21.14 2.98 3.55
C ARG A 117 22.01 2.24 2.53
N SER A 118 21.40 1.60 1.55
CA SER A 118 22.09 0.89 0.47
C SER A 118 21.16 0.63 -0.71
N GLY A 119 21.69 0.62 -1.94
CA GLY A 119 20.90 0.37 -3.15
C GLY A 119 20.10 -0.94 -3.12
N ARG A 120 20.64 -2.01 -2.52
CA ARG A 120 19.90 -3.27 -2.35
C ARG A 120 18.60 -3.07 -1.54
N TYR A 121 18.65 -2.32 -0.44
CA TYR A 121 17.46 -2.09 0.39
C TYR A 121 16.51 -1.06 -0.25
N GLU A 122 16.98 -0.20 -1.15
CA GLU A 122 16.12 0.65 -2.00
C GLU A 122 15.35 -0.16 -3.02
N GLU A 123 15.97 -1.17 -3.64
CA GLU A 123 15.27 -2.10 -4.52
C GLU A 123 14.20 -2.91 -3.76
N LEU A 124 14.44 -3.31 -2.51
CA LEU A 124 13.41 -3.98 -1.69
C LEU A 124 12.18 -3.10 -1.48
N ILE A 125 12.37 -1.80 -1.24
CA ILE A 125 11.26 -0.84 -1.11
C ILE A 125 10.56 -0.62 -2.44
N SER A 126 11.31 -0.62 -3.54
CA SER A 126 10.75 -0.50 -4.88
C SER A 126 9.88 -1.73 -5.21
N LEU A 127 10.29 -2.94 -4.82
CA LEU A 127 9.49 -4.15 -4.94
C LEU A 127 8.24 -4.11 -4.05
N GLU A 128 8.35 -3.64 -2.81
CA GLU A 128 7.19 -3.47 -1.92
C GLU A 128 6.18 -2.46 -2.50
N TYR A 129 6.67 -1.33 -3.04
CA TYR A 129 5.85 -0.34 -3.75
C TYR A 129 5.16 -0.95 -4.97
N LEU A 130 5.89 -1.70 -5.80
CA LEU A 130 5.33 -2.37 -6.98
C LEU A 130 4.27 -3.40 -6.61
N ALA A 131 4.35 -4.06 -5.46
CA ALA A 131 3.30 -4.96 -4.99
C ALA A 131 1.97 -4.21 -4.76
N TYR A 132 2.00 -2.99 -4.19
CA TYR A 132 0.80 -2.14 -4.10
C TYR A 132 0.26 -1.77 -5.48
N GLN A 133 1.13 -1.34 -6.38
CA GLN A 133 0.75 -0.93 -7.74
C GLN A 133 0.16 -2.10 -8.54
N ILE A 134 0.67 -3.32 -8.37
CA ILE A 134 0.12 -4.53 -8.99
C ILE A 134 -1.27 -4.83 -8.43
N PHE A 135 -1.46 -4.74 -7.11
CA PHE A 135 -2.76 -5.04 -6.50
C PHE A 135 -3.86 -4.07 -6.93
N GLU A 136 -3.50 -2.79 -7.12
CA GLU A 136 -4.38 -1.76 -7.67
C GLU A 136 -4.91 -2.12 -9.08
N ARG A 137 -4.18 -2.90 -9.88
CA ARG A 137 -4.65 -3.34 -11.22
C ARG A 137 -5.66 -4.47 -11.20
N VAL A 138 -5.79 -5.18 -10.08
CA VAL A 138 -6.65 -6.36 -10.00
C VAL A 138 -7.83 -6.16 -9.05
N SER A 139 -7.78 -5.18 -8.16
CA SER A 139 -8.76 -4.96 -7.09
C SER A 139 -9.19 -3.51 -7.01
N GLU A 140 -10.49 -3.23 -6.93
CA GLU A 140 -11.02 -1.90 -6.59
C GLU A 140 -10.80 -1.54 -5.11
N TYR A 141 -10.79 -2.56 -4.24
CA TYR A 141 -10.49 -2.43 -2.81
C TYR A 141 -8.97 -2.52 -2.59
N HIS A 142 -8.26 -1.42 -2.79
CA HIS A 142 -6.80 -1.33 -2.63
C HIS A 142 -6.39 -0.07 -1.85
N LEU A 143 -5.13 -0.02 -1.41
CA LEU A 143 -4.53 1.22 -0.89
C LEU A 143 -3.73 1.88 -2.00
N LYS A 144 -3.94 3.18 -2.22
CA LYS A 144 -3.08 3.94 -3.13
C LYS A 144 -1.74 4.22 -2.46
N THR A 145 -0.70 4.38 -3.28
CA THR A 145 0.65 4.71 -2.83
C THR A 145 1.23 5.86 -3.62
N ARG A 146 2.08 6.65 -2.95
CA ARG A 146 2.76 7.80 -3.55
C ARG A 146 4.26 7.64 -3.39
N GLN A 147 4.99 7.45 -4.48
CA GLN A 147 6.45 7.37 -4.44
C GLN A 147 7.05 8.72 -4.03
N LEU A 148 8.11 8.66 -3.25
CA LEU A 148 8.89 9.79 -2.80
C LEU A 148 10.38 9.61 -3.16
N ASP A 149 10.99 10.70 -3.61
CA ASP A 149 12.43 10.91 -3.50
C ASP A 149 12.66 11.79 -2.25
N ILE A 150 13.05 11.14 -1.14
CA ILE A 150 13.05 11.76 0.19
C ILE A 150 14.46 12.07 0.67
N GLY A 151 14.71 13.33 0.98
CA GLY A 151 15.85 13.80 1.76
C GLY A 151 15.55 13.86 3.26
N TYR A 152 16.39 13.25 4.08
CA TYR A 152 16.31 13.32 5.54
C TYR A 152 17.33 14.33 6.09
N VAL A 153 16.84 15.30 6.87
CA VAL A 153 17.69 16.29 7.56
C VAL A 153 17.47 16.21 9.06
N ASP A 154 18.53 15.96 9.82
CA ASP A 154 18.44 15.94 11.28
C ASP A 154 18.36 17.37 11.84
N SER A 155 17.29 17.69 12.57
CA SER A 155 17.07 19.04 13.11
C SER A 155 18.07 19.45 14.19
N THR A 156 18.74 18.49 14.83
CA THR A 156 19.80 18.78 15.81
C THR A 156 21.15 19.06 15.13
N LYS A 157 21.19 19.03 13.79
CA LYS A 157 22.41 19.11 12.96
C LYS A 157 23.43 18.02 13.27
N GLN A 158 22.99 16.95 13.95
CA GLN A 158 23.82 15.80 14.26
C GLN A 158 23.58 14.70 13.22
N GLY A 159 24.53 14.56 12.29
CA GLY A 159 24.47 13.57 11.22
C GLY A 159 24.43 14.23 9.85
N ARG A 160 24.84 13.47 8.82
CA ARG A 160 24.84 13.96 7.45
C ARG A 160 23.43 13.79 6.84
N PRO A 161 22.91 14.82 6.13
CA PRO A 161 21.76 14.65 5.27
C PRO A 161 21.98 13.47 4.33
N TRP A 162 20.91 12.78 4.00
CA TRP A 162 20.94 11.67 3.07
C TRP A 162 19.60 11.55 2.36
N GLN A 163 19.61 10.95 1.18
CA GLN A 163 18.43 10.79 0.35
C GLN A 163 18.23 9.33 -0.03
N THR A 164 16.99 8.97 -0.32
CA THR A 164 16.61 7.62 -0.75
C THR A 164 15.22 7.63 -1.37
N ARG A 165 14.85 6.53 -2.02
CA ARG A 165 13.46 6.28 -2.43
C ARG A 165 12.64 5.75 -1.27
N ALA A 166 11.44 6.27 -1.13
CA ALA A 166 10.44 5.82 -0.17
C ALA A 166 9.05 5.90 -0.81
N PHE A 167 8.01 5.51 -0.09
CA PHE A 167 6.65 5.79 -0.52
C PHE A 167 5.73 6.01 0.68
N LEU A 168 4.66 6.78 0.44
CA LEU A 168 3.54 6.92 1.35
C LEU A 168 2.48 5.89 0.99
N ILE A 169 1.83 5.36 2.02
CA ILE A 169 0.61 4.57 1.88
C ILE A 169 -0.54 5.44 2.36
N GLU A 170 -1.60 5.46 1.56
CA GLU A 170 -2.87 6.10 1.87
C GLU A 170 -3.44 5.64 3.23
N ASP A 171 -4.17 6.54 3.89
CA ASP A 171 -4.90 6.18 5.09
C ASP A 171 -6.06 5.24 4.76
N ILE A 172 -6.23 4.19 5.56
CA ILE A 172 -7.28 3.19 5.32
C ILE A 172 -8.69 3.80 5.33
N ASN A 173 -8.94 4.84 6.12
CA ASN A 173 -10.25 5.48 6.14
C ASN A 173 -10.50 6.31 4.87
N ALA A 174 -9.44 6.86 4.26
CA ALA A 174 -9.54 7.52 2.97
C ALA A 174 -9.83 6.51 1.86
N ALA A 175 -9.12 5.37 1.84
CA ALA A 175 -9.38 4.28 0.90
C ALA A 175 -10.82 3.76 1.02
N ALA A 176 -11.28 3.56 2.25
CA ALA A 176 -12.64 3.13 2.59
C ALA A 176 -13.72 4.13 2.12
N ALA A 177 -13.40 5.43 2.04
CA ALA A 177 -14.31 6.48 1.61
C ALA A 177 -14.34 6.72 0.08
N ARG A 178 -13.50 6.04 -0.73
CA ARG A 178 -13.47 6.25 -2.19
C ARG A 178 -14.64 5.58 -2.92
N GLY A 179 -15.23 4.54 -2.35
CA GLY A 179 -16.51 4.02 -2.85
C GLY A 179 -17.63 4.95 -2.40
N ASN A 180 -18.72 5.07 -3.18
CA ASN A 180 -19.93 5.86 -2.85
C ASN A 180 -20.68 5.37 -1.59
N GLN A 181 -20.03 4.61 -0.73
CA GLN A 181 -20.55 3.93 0.43
C GLN A 181 -19.57 4.21 1.56
N ILE A 182 -20.05 4.71 2.70
CA ILE A 182 -19.19 4.97 3.87
C ILE A 182 -18.73 3.62 4.38
N GLN A 183 -17.52 3.20 4.02
CA GLN A 183 -16.94 1.98 4.53
C GLN A 183 -16.24 2.26 5.87
N LYS A 184 -16.58 1.53 6.92
CA LYS A 184 -15.91 1.59 8.22
C LYS A 184 -14.89 0.47 8.32
N VAL A 185 -13.74 0.76 8.92
CA VAL A 185 -12.78 -0.28 9.30
C VAL A 185 -13.36 -1.07 10.46
N VAL A 186 -13.53 -2.38 10.29
CA VAL A 186 -14.05 -3.25 11.33
C VAL A 186 -12.93 -3.86 12.16
N LYS A 187 -13.22 -4.10 13.43
CA LYS A 187 -12.25 -4.68 14.39
C LYS A 187 -12.29 -6.21 14.43
N GLU A 188 -13.34 -6.80 13.90
CA GLU A 188 -13.54 -8.24 13.85
C GLU A 188 -14.05 -8.61 12.46
N ALA A 189 -13.55 -9.71 11.92
CA ALA A 189 -14.03 -10.27 10.68
C ALA A 189 -14.39 -11.74 10.88
N SER A 190 -15.54 -12.15 10.34
CA SER A 190 -15.93 -13.54 10.24
C SER A 190 -15.82 -13.97 8.79
N ARG A 191 -15.39 -15.21 8.54
CA ARG A 191 -15.29 -15.76 7.18
C ARG A 191 -16.59 -15.63 6.39
N ARG A 192 -17.72 -15.80 7.06
CA ARG A 192 -19.06 -15.74 6.47
C ARG A 192 -19.49 -14.34 6.07
N LYS A 193 -18.83 -13.30 6.60
CA LYS A 193 -19.10 -11.90 6.30
C LYS A 193 -18.16 -11.34 5.24
N LEU A 194 -17.05 -12.02 4.96
CA LEU A 194 -16.12 -11.56 3.94
C LEU A 194 -16.72 -11.80 2.55
N ASP A 195 -16.63 -10.81 1.66
CA ASP A 195 -16.94 -11.00 0.26
C ASP A 195 -16.01 -12.06 -0.33
N HIS A 196 -16.59 -13.09 -0.94
CA HIS A 196 -15.83 -14.25 -1.40
C HIS A 196 -15.00 -13.95 -2.66
N GLY A 197 -15.47 -13.06 -3.53
CA GLY A 197 -14.75 -12.64 -4.73
C GLY A 197 -13.48 -11.87 -4.37
N GLN A 198 -13.63 -10.79 -3.60
CA GLN A 198 -12.53 -9.99 -3.10
C GLN A 198 -11.58 -10.83 -2.23
N THR A 199 -12.10 -11.72 -1.39
CA THR A 199 -11.24 -12.59 -0.57
C THR A 199 -10.46 -13.59 -1.43
N ALA A 200 -11.06 -14.16 -2.47
CA ALA A 200 -10.35 -15.02 -3.42
C ALA A 200 -9.25 -14.26 -4.17
N LEU A 201 -9.53 -13.04 -4.59
CA LEU A 201 -8.57 -12.17 -5.24
C LEU A 201 -7.39 -11.83 -4.32
N VAL A 202 -7.66 -11.47 -3.06
CA VAL A 202 -6.61 -11.21 -2.06
C VAL A 202 -5.78 -12.45 -1.78
N GLU A 203 -6.39 -13.61 -1.58
CA GLU A 203 -5.66 -14.85 -1.30
C GLU A 203 -4.82 -15.31 -2.50
N LEU A 204 -5.34 -15.17 -3.72
CA LEU A 204 -4.58 -15.41 -4.94
C LEU A 204 -3.45 -14.40 -5.11
N PHE A 205 -3.65 -13.13 -4.73
CA PHE A 205 -2.60 -12.11 -4.73
C PHE A 205 -1.49 -12.41 -3.72
N GLN A 206 -1.84 -12.89 -2.52
CA GLN A 206 -0.83 -13.31 -1.55
C GLN A 206 -0.06 -14.54 -2.06
N PHE A 207 -0.73 -15.48 -2.74
CA PHE A 207 -0.04 -16.56 -3.45
C PHE A 207 0.86 -16.04 -4.58
N PHE A 208 0.40 -15.08 -5.38
CA PHE A 208 1.19 -14.39 -6.41
C PHE A 208 2.49 -13.81 -5.82
N LEU A 209 2.41 -13.13 -4.68
CA LEU A 209 3.58 -12.58 -4.00
C LEU A 209 4.44 -13.64 -3.28
N GLY A 210 3.97 -14.88 -3.13
CA GLY A 210 4.60 -15.86 -2.23
C GLY A 210 4.60 -15.37 -0.79
N ASN A 211 3.50 -14.76 -0.34
CA ASN A 211 3.33 -14.21 0.99
C ASN A 211 2.45 -15.15 1.84
N THR A 212 3.03 -15.70 2.91
CA THR A 212 2.30 -16.52 3.89
C THR A 212 2.09 -15.82 5.23
N ASP A 213 2.56 -14.57 5.37
CA ASP A 213 2.49 -13.77 6.60
C ASP A 213 1.27 -12.84 6.58
N TYR A 214 0.07 -13.39 6.49
CA TYR A 214 -1.17 -12.64 6.56
C TYR A 214 -2.31 -13.45 7.18
N SER A 215 -3.36 -12.75 7.62
CA SER A 215 -4.60 -13.35 8.12
C SER A 215 -5.75 -12.39 7.91
N THR A 216 -6.85 -12.85 7.34
CA THR A 216 -8.09 -12.07 7.15
C THR A 216 -9.02 -12.11 8.36
N LEU A 217 -8.63 -12.78 9.45
CA LEU A 217 -9.54 -13.06 10.58
C LEU A 217 -8.95 -12.76 11.96
N ARG A 218 -7.63 -12.77 12.10
CA ARG A 218 -6.94 -12.60 13.37
C ARG A 218 -5.73 -11.72 13.19
N GLY A 219 -5.56 -10.74 14.09
CA GLY A 219 -4.32 -10.03 14.28
C GLY A 219 -3.37 -10.81 15.21
N PRO A 220 -2.15 -10.27 15.44
CA PRO A 220 -1.32 -10.65 16.57
C PRO A 220 -2.06 -10.48 17.92
N PRO A 221 -1.57 -11.10 19.02
CA PRO A 221 -2.10 -10.83 20.36
C PRO A 221 -2.22 -9.32 20.62
N ASP A 222 -3.36 -8.91 21.18
CA ASP A 222 -3.71 -7.51 21.49
C ASP A 222 -3.89 -6.56 20.30
N ASP A 223 -4.01 -7.07 19.07
CA ASP A 223 -4.38 -6.28 17.89
C ASP A 223 -5.80 -6.62 17.41
N ASP A 224 -6.50 -5.61 16.90
CA ASP A 224 -7.78 -5.82 16.22
C ASP A 224 -7.55 -6.71 14.98
N CYS A 225 -8.61 -7.26 14.40
CA CYS A 225 -8.49 -7.89 13.08
C CYS A 225 -7.82 -6.89 12.11
N CYS A 226 -6.82 -7.28 11.33
CA CYS A 226 -6.26 -8.61 11.14
C CYS A 226 -4.74 -8.49 10.84
N HIS A 227 -4.02 -9.61 10.64
CA HIS A 227 -2.59 -9.56 10.36
C HIS A 227 -2.32 -9.23 8.89
N ASN A 228 -1.59 -8.13 8.63
CA ASN A 228 -1.27 -7.61 7.29
C ASN A 228 -2.51 -7.46 6.37
N MET A 229 -3.66 -7.18 7.00
CA MET A 229 -4.95 -6.95 6.35
C MET A 229 -5.70 -5.84 7.08
N ARG A 230 -6.45 -5.03 6.32
CA ARG A 230 -7.55 -4.23 6.85
C ARG A 230 -8.83 -4.75 6.25
N VAL A 231 -9.90 -4.68 7.01
CA VAL A 231 -11.22 -5.10 6.55
C VAL A 231 -12.13 -3.90 6.64
N VAL A 232 -12.81 -3.61 5.55
CA VAL A 232 -13.72 -2.48 5.41
C VAL A 232 -15.11 -3.02 5.10
N GLY A 233 -16.15 -2.37 5.62
CA GLY A 233 -17.53 -2.75 5.35
C GLY A 233 -18.40 -1.51 5.25
N GLU A 234 -19.36 -1.53 4.33
CA GLU A 234 -20.35 -0.46 4.25
C GLU A 234 -21.20 -0.40 5.54
N GLU A 235 -21.50 0.81 5.99
CA GLU A 235 -22.40 1.01 7.13
C GLU A 235 -23.78 0.39 6.86
N GLY A 236 -24.17 -0.59 7.70
CA GLY A 236 -25.42 -1.33 7.55
C GLY A 236 -25.32 -2.60 6.70
N SER A 237 -24.19 -2.84 6.03
CA SER A 237 -23.92 -4.08 5.32
C SER A 237 -23.25 -5.12 6.23
N ASP A 238 -23.65 -6.37 6.08
CA ASP A 238 -22.95 -7.51 6.69
C ASP A 238 -21.76 -8.00 5.84
N ILE A 239 -21.53 -7.40 4.68
CA ILE A 239 -20.45 -7.77 3.75
C ILE A 239 -19.22 -6.92 3.99
N LEU A 240 -18.08 -7.60 4.08
CA LEU A 240 -16.79 -7.06 4.44
C LEU A 240 -15.74 -7.35 3.36
N TYR A 241 -14.95 -6.34 3.00
CA TYR A 241 -13.95 -6.41 1.94
C TYR A 241 -12.54 -6.35 2.54
N PRO A 242 -11.72 -7.39 2.36
CA PRO A 242 -10.32 -7.36 2.79
C PRO A 242 -9.44 -6.53 1.84
N ILE A 243 -8.57 -5.71 2.44
CA ILE A 243 -7.55 -4.89 1.78
C ILE A 243 -6.17 -5.26 2.36
N PRO A 244 -5.30 -5.90 1.57
CA PRO A 244 -4.00 -6.35 2.02
C PRO A 244 -2.98 -5.20 2.07
N TYR A 245 -2.04 -5.27 3.01
CA TYR A 245 -0.96 -4.30 3.16
C TYR A 245 0.26 -4.93 3.85
N ASP A 246 1.42 -4.24 3.88
CA ASP A 246 2.68 -4.73 4.46
C ASP A 246 3.22 -5.95 3.68
N PHE A 247 3.76 -5.69 2.49
CA PHE A 247 4.19 -6.74 1.54
C PHE A 247 5.68 -7.11 1.63
N ASP A 248 6.40 -6.54 2.59
CA ASP A 248 7.86 -6.67 2.66
C ASP A 248 8.33 -8.09 3.02
N ALA A 249 7.51 -8.85 3.75
CA ALA A 249 7.74 -10.25 4.11
C ALA A 249 7.19 -11.24 3.06
N SER A 250 7.39 -10.97 1.78
CA SER A 250 6.94 -11.81 0.67
C SER A 250 8.08 -12.36 -0.18
N GLY A 251 7.81 -13.46 -0.91
CA GLY A 251 8.74 -14.01 -1.90
C GLY A 251 9.05 -13.06 -3.05
N PHE A 252 8.10 -12.19 -3.41
CA PHE A 252 8.27 -11.15 -4.43
C PHE A 252 9.33 -10.12 -4.03
N VAL A 253 9.34 -9.72 -2.75
CA VAL A 253 10.34 -8.78 -2.20
C VAL A 253 11.65 -9.50 -1.85
N ASP A 254 11.57 -10.74 -1.36
CA ASP A 254 12.71 -11.57 -0.93
C ASP A 254 13.67 -10.81 0.01
N ALA A 255 13.08 -10.12 1.00
CA ALA A 255 13.85 -9.38 1.99
C ALA A 255 14.70 -10.35 2.82
N PRO A 256 15.98 -10.05 3.10
CA PRO A 256 16.88 -10.96 3.83
C PRO A 256 16.50 -11.16 5.30
N TYR A 257 15.53 -10.41 5.79
CA TYR A 257 14.96 -10.54 7.14
C TYR A 257 13.60 -11.24 7.15
N SER A 258 13.05 -11.57 5.97
CA SER A 258 11.82 -12.35 5.86
C SER A 258 12.12 -13.83 6.04
N SER A 259 11.18 -14.54 6.65
CA SER A 259 11.21 -15.99 6.81
C SER A 259 9.81 -16.53 6.50
N PRO A 260 9.70 -17.73 5.91
CA PRO A 260 8.40 -18.37 5.72
C PRO A 260 7.73 -18.62 7.07
N ALA A 261 6.40 -18.62 7.09
CA ALA A 261 5.66 -18.97 8.30
C ALA A 261 5.91 -20.45 8.65
N GLN A 262 6.28 -20.71 9.90
CA GLN A 262 6.64 -22.05 10.38
C GLN A 262 5.51 -23.09 10.27
N ALA A 263 4.27 -22.62 10.12
CA ALA A 263 3.09 -23.47 9.99
C ALA A 263 2.98 -24.20 8.64
N TYR A 264 3.83 -23.87 7.66
CA TYR A 264 3.72 -24.40 6.29
C TYR A 264 4.99 -25.14 5.86
N PRO A 265 4.88 -26.15 4.97
CA PRO A 265 5.99 -27.02 4.56
C PRO A 265 6.97 -26.37 3.56
N ILE A 266 7.12 -25.04 3.59
CA ILE A 266 8.03 -24.29 2.73
C ILE A 266 9.29 -23.89 3.48
N LYS A 267 10.44 -23.93 2.79
CA LYS A 267 11.77 -23.65 3.35
C LYS A 267 12.28 -22.25 3.01
N LYS A 268 11.70 -21.59 2.01
CA LYS A 268 12.09 -20.25 1.55
C LYS A 268 10.84 -19.39 1.33
N THR A 269 10.91 -18.10 1.65
CA THR A 269 9.83 -17.14 1.37
C THR A 269 9.49 -17.05 -0.12
N THR A 270 10.44 -17.36 -1.00
CA THR A 270 10.22 -17.41 -2.46
C THR A 270 9.43 -18.63 -2.94
N GLN A 271 9.18 -19.63 -2.09
CA GLN A 271 8.29 -20.74 -2.42
C GLN A 271 6.85 -20.32 -2.15
N ARG A 272 6.02 -20.35 -3.20
CA ARG A 272 4.59 -20.09 -3.06
C ARG A 272 3.93 -21.24 -2.31
N TYR A 273 3.02 -20.89 -1.42
CA TYR A 273 2.18 -21.84 -0.72
C TYR A 273 0.81 -21.20 -0.55
N PHE A 274 -0.24 -21.87 -1.04
CA PHE A 274 -1.58 -21.33 -0.96
C PHE A 274 -2.12 -21.46 0.47
N THR A 275 -2.59 -20.35 1.04
CA THR A 275 -3.08 -20.29 2.42
C THR A 275 -4.53 -19.83 2.53
N GLY A 276 -5.23 -19.74 1.40
CA GLY A 276 -6.62 -19.30 1.36
C GLY A 276 -7.61 -20.33 1.90
N TRP A 277 -8.82 -19.88 2.21
CA TRP A 277 -9.88 -20.75 2.74
C TRP A 277 -10.68 -21.44 1.63
N CYS A 278 -11.16 -22.65 1.90
CA CYS A 278 -12.03 -23.34 0.94
C CYS A 278 -13.35 -22.57 0.78
N LYS A 279 -13.71 -22.35 -0.48
CA LYS A 279 -14.93 -21.69 -0.95
C LYS A 279 -15.31 -22.33 -2.28
N GLU A 280 -16.48 -22.00 -2.81
CA GLU A 280 -16.88 -22.47 -4.14
C GLU A 280 -15.80 -22.14 -5.19
N GLU A 281 -15.43 -23.11 -6.02
CA GLU A 281 -14.31 -22.98 -6.97
C GLU A 281 -14.47 -21.79 -7.92
N ARG A 282 -15.73 -21.41 -8.23
CA ARG A 282 -16.04 -20.25 -9.07
C ARG A 282 -15.35 -18.96 -8.61
N PHE A 283 -15.15 -18.76 -7.31
CA PHE A 283 -14.52 -17.54 -6.81
C PHE A 283 -13.01 -17.52 -7.11
N TYR A 284 -12.33 -18.67 -7.04
CA TYR A 284 -10.93 -18.75 -7.45
C TYR A 284 -10.78 -18.71 -8.97
N ALA A 285 -11.69 -19.34 -9.72
CA ALA A 285 -11.71 -19.23 -11.17
C ALA A 285 -11.88 -17.77 -11.63
N GLN A 286 -12.77 -17.01 -10.99
CA GLN A 286 -12.94 -15.57 -11.25
C GLN A 286 -11.66 -14.78 -10.92
N ALA A 287 -11.03 -15.02 -9.77
CA ALA A 287 -9.78 -14.36 -9.42
C ALA A 287 -8.65 -14.68 -10.41
N ILE A 288 -8.54 -15.94 -10.85
CA ILE A 288 -7.57 -16.37 -11.87
C ILE A 288 -7.83 -15.65 -13.20
N ALA A 289 -9.09 -15.52 -13.62
CA ALA A 289 -9.45 -14.79 -14.83
C ALA A 289 -9.03 -13.32 -14.76
N VAL A 290 -9.23 -12.65 -13.61
CA VAL A 290 -8.77 -11.27 -13.38
C VAL A 290 -7.25 -11.17 -13.53
N PHE A 291 -6.47 -12.06 -12.90
CA PHE A 291 -5.01 -12.05 -13.03
C PHE A 291 -4.54 -12.35 -14.46
N SER A 292 -5.23 -13.26 -15.15
CA SER A 292 -4.92 -13.64 -16.53
C SER A 292 -5.12 -12.46 -17.48
N ALA A 293 -6.23 -11.72 -17.32
CA ALA A 293 -6.50 -10.50 -18.07
C ALA A 293 -5.47 -9.39 -17.77
N ALA A 294 -5.07 -9.23 -16.51
CA ALA A 294 -4.12 -8.20 -16.08
C ALA A 294 -2.63 -8.53 -16.36
N ARG A 295 -2.32 -9.68 -17.00
CA ARG A 295 -0.95 -10.19 -17.13
C ARG A 295 0.03 -9.21 -17.76
N SER A 296 -0.36 -8.58 -18.87
CA SER A 296 0.47 -7.59 -19.56
C SER A 296 0.65 -6.34 -18.70
N ASP A 297 -0.42 -5.84 -18.10
CA ASP A 297 -0.40 -4.64 -17.25
C ASP A 297 0.46 -4.82 -16.00
N ILE A 298 0.41 -6.01 -15.38
CA ILE A 298 1.24 -6.36 -14.23
C ILE A 298 2.72 -6.38 -14.61
N LYS A 299 3.07 -6.99 -15.73
CA LYS A 299 4.46 -6.99 -16.21
C LYS A 299 4.94 -5.58 -16.56
N ASN A 300 4.11 -4.81 -17.25
CA ASN A 300 4.42 -3.43 -17.64
C ASN A 300 4.60 -2.54 -16.40
N THR A 301 3.77 -2.71 -15.36
CA THR A 301 3.93 -2.01 -14.07
C THR A 301 5.34 -2.15 -13.49
N VAL A 302 5.96 -3.33 -13.62
CA VAL A 302 7.33 -3.58 -13.12
C VAL A 302 8.39 -3.01 -14.07
N VAL A 303 8.19 -3.16 -15.38
CA VAL A 303 9.15 -2.71 -16.41
C VAL A 303 9.22 -1.19 -16.48
N ASP A 304 8.07 -0.53 -16.56
CA ASP A 304 7.94 0.90 -16.82
C ASP A 304 8.35 1.75 -15.63
N ALA A 305 8.26 1.20 -14.42
CA ALA A 305 8.72 1.85 -13.20
C ALA A 305 10.20 2.25 -13.24
N LYS A 306 11.05 1.52 -13.99
CA LYS A 306 12.51 1.79 -14.13
C LYS A 306 13.25 1.95 -12.79
N MET A 307 12.74 1.33 -11.72
CA MET A 307 13.28 1.46 -10.35
C MET A 307 14.30 0.38 -9.99
N LEU A 308 14.30 -0.72 -10.73
CA LEU A 308 15.05 -1.93 -10.42
C LEU A 308 16.30 -2.03 -11.30
N SER A 309 17.38 -2.59 -10.76
CA SER A 309 18.52 -2.99 -11.58
C SER A 309 18.10 -4.09 -12.57
N ASN A 310 18.80 -4.21 -13.70
CA ASN A 310 18.54 -5.25 -14.70
C ASN A 310 18.52 -6.67 -14.10
N LYS A 311 19.35 -6.92 -13.07
CA LYS A 311 19.39 -8.21 -12.38
C LYS A 311 18.11 -8.45 -11.59
N THR A 312 17.69 -7.47 -10.79
CA THR A 312 16.48 -7.56 -9.97
C THR A 312 15.25 -7.63 -10.86
N LEU A 313 15.14 -6.78 -11.88
CA LEU A 313 14.06 -6.80 -12.86
C LEU A 313 13.87 -8.19 -13.49
N LYS A 314 14.95 -8.79 -14.02
CA LYS A 314 14.89 -10.14 -14.61
C LYS A 314 14.44 -11.21 -13.60
N LYS A 315 14.87 -11.10 -12.34
CA LYS A 315 14.45 -12.02 -11.28
C LYS A 315 12.96 -11.84 -10.95
N THR A 316 12.50 -10.61 -10.84
CA THR A 316 11.08 -10.27 -10.58
C THR A 316 10.18 -10.75 -11.70
N LEU A 317 10.55 -10.53 -12.97
CA LEU A 317 9.77 -11.01 -14.11
C LEU A 317 9.68 -12.54 -14.16
N ARG A 318 10.77 -13.26 -13.89
CA ARG A 318 10.70 -14.73 -13.76
C ARG A 318 9.80 -15.17 -12.62
N PHE A 319 9.87 -14.51 -11.46
CA PHE A 319 9.00 -14.82 -10.34
C PHE A 319 7.52 -14.63 -10.72
N ILE A 320 7.19 -13.57 -11.47
CA ILE A 320 5.85 -13.33 -12.03
C ILE A 320 5.47 -14.44 -13.02
N ASP A 321 6.35 -14.79 -13.96
CA ASP A 321 6.11 -15.84 -14.95
C ASP A 321 5.86 -17.20 -14.30
N ASP A 322 6.58 -17.53 -13.22
CA ASP A 322 6.39 -18.75 -12.45
C ASP A 322 4.98 -18.84 -11.87
N PHE A 323 4.41 -17.73 -11.38
CA PHE A 323 3.00 -17.69 -10.94
C PHE A 323 2.06 -17.98 -12.09
N TYR A 324 2.27 -17.34 -13.23
CA TYR A 324 1.38 -17.56 -14.37
C TYR A 324 1.46 -18.99 -14.91
N SER A 325 2.64 -19.61 -14.84
CA SER A 325 2.80 -21.04 -15.18
C SER A 325 1.99 -21.99 -14.27
N VAL A 326 1.50 -21.50 -13.12
CA VAL A 326 0.58 -22.24 -12.25
C VAL A 326 -0.85 -21.98 -12.66
N ILE A 327 -1.26 -20.71 -12.84
CA ILE A 327 -2.68 -20.39 -13.10
C ILE A 327 -3.12 -20.66 -14.54
N ASP A 328 -2.17 -20.81 -15.48
CA ASP A 328 -2.43 -21.18 -16.88
C ASP A 328 -2.63 -22.71 -17.07
N ASP A 329 -2.50 -23.50 -16.01
CA ASP A 329 -2.53 -24.97 -16.06
C ASP A 329 -3.54 -25.49 -15.02
N ASP A 330 -4.65 -26.06 -15.50
CA ASP A 330 -5.76 -26.52 -14.64
C ASP A 330 -5.30 -27.56 -13.61
N GLN A 331 -4.39 -28.46 -13.99
CA GLN A 331 -3.87 -29.47 -13.07
C GLN A 331 -3.07 -28.80 -11.95
N ARG A 332 -2.23 -27.81 -12.27
CA ARG A 332 -1.45 -27.06 -11.27
C ARG A 332 -2.33 -26.18 -10.40
N VAL A 333 -3.41 -25.59 -10.95
CA VAL A 333 -4.42 -24.88 -10.14
C VAL A 333 -5.04 -25.81 -9.13
N GLN A 334 -5.47 -27.00 -9.56
CA GLN A 334 -6.05 -28.00 -8.68
C GLN A 334 -5.05 -28.43 -7.60
N GLU A 335 -3.83 -28.77 -7.97
CA GLU A 335 -2.80 -29.27 -7.05
C GLU A 335 -2.27 -28.21 -6.09
N GLN A 336 -2.09 -26.95 -6.52
CA GLN A 336 -1.39 -25.93 -5.72
C GLN A 336 -2.30 -24.91 -5.05
N ILE A 337 -3.55 -24.78 -5.50
CA ILE A 337 -4.52 -23.80 -4.98
C ILE A 337 -5.72 -24.51 -4.38
N ILE A 338 -6.47 -25.28 -5.18
CA ILE A 338 -7.75 -25.85 -4.73
C ILE A 338 -7.54 -26.93 -3.67
N ALA A 339 -6.65 -27.91 -3.92
CA ALA A 339 -6.35 -28.97 -2.96
C ALA A 339 -5.63 -28.46 -1.69
N HIS A 340 -5.03 -27.27 -1.75
CA HIS A 340 -4.30 -26.64 -0.64
C HIS A 340 -5.16 -25.62 0.15
N CYS A 341 -6.42 -25.39 -0.25
CA CYS A 341 -7.30 -24.53 0.52
C CYS A 341 -7.55 -25.10 1.92
N ARG A 342 -7.84 -24.23 2.88
CA ARG A 342 -7.97 -24.61 4.29
C ARG A 342 -9.43 -24.72 4.71
N GLY A 343 -9.75 -25.74 5.52
CA GLY A 343 -11.05 -25.90 6.18
C GLY A 343 -12.17 -26.38 5.25
N ASN A 344 -13.41 -26.40 5.76
CA ASN A 344 -14.58 -26.72 4.95
C ASN A 344 -14.93 -25.56 4.01
N ILE A 345 -15.63 -25.88 2.91
CA ILE A 345 -16.21 -24.88 2.01
C ILE A 345 -17.10 -23.92 2.81
N ILE A 346 -16.76 -22.64 2.77
CA ILE A 346 -17.53 -21.57 3.40
C ILE A 346 -18.64 -21.17 2.43
N PRO A 347 -19.91 -21.07 2.87
CA PRO A 347 -20.99 -20.55 2.03
C PRO A 347 -20.85 -19.03 1.86
N PRO A 348 -21.26 -18.47 0.72
CA PRO A 348 -21.18 -17.03 0.46
C PRO A 348 -21.96 -16.23 1.51
N PRO A 349 -21.56 -14.98 1.82
CA PRO A 349 -22.36 -14.10 2.65
C PRO A 349 -23.77 -13.98 2.06
N VAL A 350 -24.77 -14.10 2.92
CA VAL A 350 -26.16 -13.88 2.52
C VAL A 350 -26.37 -12.37 2.46
N THR A 351 -26.62 -11.84 1.27
CA THR A 351 -27.20 -10.50 1.12
C THR A 351 -28.63 -10.57 1.64
N LEU A 352 -28.92 -9.90 2.75
CA LEU A 352 -30.30 -9.66 3.18
C LEU A 352 -30.93 -8.64 2.21
N ASP A 353 -31.23 -9.05 0.99
CA ASP A 353 -32.02 -8.24 0.07
C ASP A 353 -33.43 -8.82 -0.06
N SER A 354 -34.37 -8.05 0.50
CA SER A 354 -35.82 -8.07 0.22
C SER A 354 -36.59 -9.35 0.55
N GLU A 355 -36.86 -9.61 1.82
CA GLU A 355 -38.18 -10.14 2.17
C GLU A 355 -39.14 -8.94 2.29
N VAL A 356 -40.01 -8.83 1.28
CA VAL A 356 -41.36 -8.21 1.21
C VAL A 356 -41.71 -7.09 2.20
#